data_AF-A0A7X6QYR1-F1
#
_entry.id   AF-A0A7X6QYR1-F1
#
_cell.length_a   1.000
_cell.length_b   1.000
_cell.length_c   1.000
_cell.angle_alpha   90.00
_cell.angle_beta   90.00
_cell.angle_gamma   90.00
#
_symmetry.space_group_name_H-M   'P 1'
#
loop_
_entity.id
_entity.type
_entity.pdbx_description
1 polymer ?
#
loop_
_entity_poly.entity_id
_entity_poly.type
_entity_poly.pdbx_seq_one_letter_code
_entity_poly.pdbx_strand_id
1 'polypeptide(L)' 'MESTGDERVDALVHRLAEVSELAPRDQLEVFEAVHAGLQERLAEAED' A
#
# COMPACT_ATOMS: atom_id res chain seq x y z
N MET A 1 -7.44 2.80 -11.86
CA MET A 1 -5.98 2.67 -11.74
C MET A 1 -5.51 1.63 -12.71
N GLU A 2 -4.35 1.85 -13.31
CA GLU A 2 -3.66 0.83 -14.09
C GLU A 2 -3.02 -0.18 -13.13
N SER A 3 -3.08 -1.48 -13.46
CA SER A 3 -2.50 -2.54 -12.63
C SER A 3 -0.98 -2.52 -12.74
N THR A 4 -0.30 -2.77 -11.63
CA THR A 4 1.16 -2.93 -11.57
C THR A 4 1.61 -4.32 -12.03
N GLY A 5 0.67 -5.26 -12.25
CA GLY A 5 0.97 -6.67 -12.51
C GLY A 5 1.34 -7.45 -11.25
N ASP A 6 1.36 -6.80 -10.08
CA ASP A 6 1.58 -7.44 -8.78
C ASP A 6 0.33 -7.27 -7.90
N GLU A 7 -0.31 -8.40 -7.58
CA GLU A 7 -1.57 -8.41 -6.81
C GLU A 7 -1.42 -7.81 -5.40
N ARG A 8 -0.24 -7.95 -4.78
CA ARG A 8 0.02 -7.39 -3.44
C ARG A 8 0.15 -5.87 -3.53
N VAL A 9 0.92 -5.38 -4.50
CA VAL A 9 1.08 -3.93 -4.74
C VAL A 9 -0.27 -3.30 -5.12
N ASP A 10 -1.02 -3.93 -6.03
CA ASP A 10 -2.33 -3.44 -6.45
C ASP A 10 -3.32 -3.34 -5.29
N ALA A 11 -3.32 -4.31 -4.37
CA ALA A 11 -4.17 -4.26 -3.17
C ALA A 11 -3.78 -3.11 -2.22
N LEU A 12 -2.48 -2.86 -2.02
CA LEU A 12 -2.01 -1.76 -1.19
C LEU A 12 -2.35 -0.39 -1.79
N VAL A 13 -2.18 -0.23 -3.10
CA VAL A 13 -2.53 1.00 -3.81
C VAL A 13 -4.06 1.22 -3.80
N HIS A 14 -4.86 0.16 -3.96
CA HIS A 14 -6.31 0.25 -3.82
C HIS A 14 -6.73 0.74 -2.44
N ARG A 15 -6.11 0.20 -1.38
CA ARG A 15 -6.34 0.63 0.00
C ARG A 15 -5.97 2.09 0.23
N LEU A 16 -4.94 2.59 -0.46
CA LEU A 16 -4.56 4.01 -0.40
C LEU A 16 -5.60 4.94 -1.03
N ALA A 17 -6.37 4.45 -2.03
CA ALA A 17 -7.36 5.28 -2.73
C ALA A 17 -8.53 5.71 -1.83
N GLU A 18 -8.81 4.97 -0.77
CA GLU A 18 -9.90 5.23 0.18
C GLU A 18 -9.43 6.01 1.42
N VAL A 19 -8.13 6.30 1.53
CA VAL A 19 -7.53 6.86 2.75
C VAL A 19 -8.03 8.27 3.09
N SER A 20 -8.41 9.06 2.08
CA SER A 20 -8.86 10.45 2.27
C SER A 20 -10.17 10.58 3.04
N GLU A 21 -10.95 9.49 3.13
CA GLU A 21 -12.23 9.44 3.85
C GLU A 21 -12.06 9.10 5.34
N LEU A 22 -10.85 8.70 5.76
CA LEU A 22 -10.55 8.25 7.12
C LEU A 22 -10.18 9.40 8.07
N ALA A 23 -10.30 9.16 9.37
CA ALA A 23 -9.77 10.08 10.36
C ALA A 23 -8.22 10.06 10.36
N PRO A 24 -7.52 11.15 10.73
CA PRO A 24 -6.05 11.24 10.61
C PRO A 24 -5.26 10.10 11.28
N ARG A 25 -5.79 9.54 12.38
CA ARG A 25 -5.16 8.40 13.05
C ARG A 25 -5.24 7.13 12.18
N ASP A 26 -6.40 6.87 11.60
CA ASP A 26 -6.64 5.71 10.74
C ASP A 26 -5.91 5.87 9.40
N GLN A 27 -5.76 7.11 8.91
CA GLN A 27 -4.91 7.41 7.76
C GLN A 27 -3.45 7.00 8.02
N LEU A 28 -2.90 7.33 9.18
CA LEU A 28 -1.53 6.98 9.55
C LEU A 28 -1.33 5.46 9.54
N GLU A 29 -2.26 4.70 10.12
CA GLU A 29 -2.19 3.23 10.13
C GLU A 29 -2.21 2.64 8.71
N VAL A 30 -3.00 3.22 7.79
CA VAL A 30 -3.02 2.83 6.38
C VAL A 30 -1.69 3.15 5.70
N PHE A 31 -1.14 4.35 5.90
CA PHE A 31 0.14 4.73 5.30
C PHE A 31 1.30 3.86 5.79
N GLU A 32 1.36 3.56 7.09
CA GLU A 32 2.37 2.67 7.65
C GLU A 32 2.27 1.25 7.08
N ALA A 33 1.06 0.70 6.97
CA ALA A 33 0.83 -0.61 6.40
C ALA A 33 1.21 -0.70 4.91
N VAL A 34 0.86 0.33 4.11
CA VAL A 34 1.24 0.39 2.69
C VAL A 34 2.75 0.53 2.55
N HIS A 35 3.38 1.39 3.34
CA HIS A 35 4.83 1.56 3.30
C HIS A 35 5.56 0.24 3.63
N ALA A 36 5.14 -0.46 4.69
CA ALA A 36 5.74 -1.74 5.06
C ALA A 36 5.57 -2.80 3.98
N GLY A 37 4.38 -2.93 3.38
CA GLY A 37 4.13 -3.92 2.34
C GLY A 37 4.90 -3.65 1.04
N LEU A 38 5.05 -2.38 0.66
CA LEU A 38 5.87 -2.02 -0.50
C LEU A 38 7.36 -2.25 -0.25
N GLN A 39 7.84 -2.00 0.98
CA GLN A 39 9.22 -2.30 1.37
C GLN A 39 9.51 -3.80 1.35
N GLU A 40 8.60 -4.63 1.87
CA GLU A 40 8.71 -6.09 1.80
C GLU A 40 8.80 -6.56 0.36
N ARG A 41 7.93 -6.07 -0.52
CA ARG A 41 7.93 -6.50 -1.92
C ARG A 41 9.15 -6.02 -2.71
N LEU A 42 9.74 -4.88 -2.34
CA LEU A 42 11.01 -4.43 -2.89
C LEU A 42 12.15 -5.36 -2.45
N ALA A 43 12.21 -5.70 -1.17
CA ALA A 43 13.21 -6.63 -0.65
C ALA A 43 13.12 -8.01 -1.34
N GLU A 44 11.91 -8.54 -1.54
CA GLU A 44 11.68 -9.79 -2.30
C GLU A 44 12.15 -9.71 -3.76
N ALA A 45 12.22 -8.51 -4.36
CA ALA A 45 12.65 -8.34 -5.75
C ALA A 45 14.16 -8.13 -5.91
N GLU A 46 14.88 -7.83 -4.82
CA GLU A 46 16.33 -7.62 -4.81
C GLU A 46 17.11 -8.94 -4.57
N ASP A 47 16.44 -10.00 -4.13
CA ASP A 47 16.97 -11.38 -3.96
C ASP A 47 16.92 -12.20 -5.26
#